data_AF-W6TVP2-F1
#
_entry.id   AF-W6TVP2-F1
#
_cell.length_a   1.000
_cell.length_b   1.000
_cell.length_c   1.000
_cell.angle_alpha   90.00
_cell.angle_beta   90.00
_cell.angle_gamma   90.00
#
_symmetry.space_group_name_H-M   'P 1'
#
loop_
_entity.id
_entity.type
_entity.pdbx_description
1 polymer ?
#
loop_
_entity_poly.entity_id
_entity_poly.type
_entity_poly.pdbx_seq_one_letter_code
_entity_poly.pdbx_strand_id
1 'polypeptide(L)'
;MMVIVMMGCNSGGVGEEGKNKFLQSLVNVSNEFLNVFTSFGEMVGSVLGLNVNSKKSDVGNYFKTVQETVQGIKDGLNKVVSEMKEEKNPNSEATATAVKTLIENTLDKIIDGAKIASEAIGDANDLLGNIATNAAGVAGTDIENLVKGIKSIVGIVLKDIGKADDGTDKKADDLGNRTAQAAGEGEAGKLFGNTVINASPKKSAADASKAVGAVFYYLF
;
A
#
# COMPACT_ATOMS: atom_id res chain seq x y z
N MET A 1 -12.03 -12.54 83.11
CA MET A 1 -12.97 -11.50 82.65
C MET A 1 -12.17 -10.47 81.87
N MET A 2 -12.59 -10.22 80.63
CA MET A 2 -12.05 -9.27 79.63
C MET A 2 -10.63 -9.52 79.07
N VAL A 3 -10.63 -10.30 78.01
CA VAL A 3 -9.73 -10.26 76.84
C VAL A 3 -10.04 -9.01 76.02
N ILE A 4 -9.03 -8.20 75.66
CA ILE A 4 -8.91 -7.60 74.31
C ILE A 4 -7.43 -7.55 73.97
N VAL A 5 -7.00 -8.53 73.17
CA VAL A 5 -5.71 -8.56 72.47
C VAL A 5 -5.78 -7.53 71.35
N MET A 6 -4.78 -6.64 71.25
CA MET A 6 -4.61 -5.78 70.08
C MET A 6 -4.39 -6.66 68.84
N MET A 7 -5.45 -6.86 68.05
CA MET A 7 -5.30 -7.30 66.67
C MET A 7 -4.98 -6.09 65.83
N GLY A 8 -3.69 -5.94 65.55
CA GLY A 8 -3.21 -5.05 64.52
C GLY A 8 -3.96 -5.31 63.21
N CYS A 9 -4.37 -4.24 62.56
CA CYS A 9 -4.80 -4.26 61.17
C CYS A 9 -3.56 -4.52 60.30
N ASN A 10 -3.07 -5.77 60.28
CA ASN A 10 -2.19 -6.22 59.23
C ASN A 10 -3.06 -6.66 58.05
N SER A 11 -3.51 -5.69 57.27
CA SER A 11 -4.13 -5.92 55.97
C SER A 11 -3.05 -6.36 54.97
N GLY A 12 -2.40 -7.50 55.22
CA GLY A 12 -1.49 -8.18 54.29
C GLY A 12 -2.23 -8.99 53.23
N GLY A 13 -3.40 -8.50 52.80
CA GLY A 13 -4.32 -9.22 51.93
C GLY A 13 -4.18 -8.79 50.48
N VAL A 14 -3.68 -9.70 49.63
CA VAL A 14 -4.15 -9.94 48.25
C VAL A 14 -4.06 -8.76 47.25
N GLY A 15 -3.42 -7.64 47.61
CA GLY A 15 -3.42 -6.41 46.81
C GLY A 15 -2.25 -6.22 45.85
N GLU A 16 -1.14 -6.94 46.00
CA GLU A 16 0.09 -6.73 45.20
C GLU A 16 0.22 -7.70 44.02
N GLU A 17 -0.13 -8.99 44.19
CA GLU A 17 -0.06 -9.97 43.09
C GLU A 17 -1.02 -9.64 41.94
N GLY A 18 -2.23 -9.16 42.26
CA GLY A 18 -3.21 -8.74 41.24
C GLY A 18 -2.78 -7.49 40.48
N LYS A 19 -2.14 -6.52 41.17
CA LYS A 19 -1.60 -5.30 40.55
C LYS A 19 -0.41 -5.60 39.66
N ASN A 20 0.51 -6.47 40.10
CA ASN A 20 1.67 -6.84 39.29
C ASN A 20 1.27 -7.59 38.02
N LYS A 21 0.26 -8.49 38.11
CA LYS A 21 -0.30 -9.16 36.93
C LYS A 21 -0.99 -8.18 35.99
N PHE A 22 -1.81 -7.27 36.52
CA PHE A 22 -2.48 -6.23 35.71
C PHE A 22 -1.49 -5.28 35.02
N LEU A 23 -0.42 -4.85 35.71
CA LEU A 23 0.62 -3.99 35.13
C LEU A 23 1.42 -4.72 34.06
N GLN A 24 1.75 -6.00 34.28
CA GLN A 24 2.45 -6.82 33.29
C GLN A 24 1.61 -7.01 32.02
N SER A 25 0.30 -7.22 32.21
CA SER A 25 -0.69 -7.28 31.14
C SER A 25 -0.74 -6.00 30.29
N LEU A 26 -0.84 -4.84 30.95
CA LEU A 26 -0.78 -3.54 30.26
C LEU A 26 0.53 -3.33 29.49
N VAL A 27 1.67 -3.77 30.04
CA VAL A 27 2.97 -3.67 29.37
C VAL A 27 3.02 -4.54 28.11
N ASN A 28 2.49 -5.77 28.17
CA ASN A 28 2.45 -6.67 27.01
C ASN A 28 1.60 -6.09 25.87
N VAL A 29 0.37 -5.66 26.17
CA VAL A 29 -0.51 -5.02 25.20
C VAL A 29 0.13 -3.77 24.59
N SER A 30 0.82 -2.97 25.41
CA SER A 30 1.54 -1.77 24.94
C SER A 30 2.69 -2.11 23.98
N ASN A 31 3.46 -3.15 24.27
CA ASN A 31 4.56 -3.60 23.42
C ASN A 31 4.04 -4.12 22.06
N GLU A 32 2.97 -4.91 22.05
CA GLU A 32 2.37 -5.39 20.80
C GLU A 32 1.83 -4.24 19.95
N PHE A 33 1.19 -3.25 20.57
CA PHE A 33 0.75 -2.04 19.85
C PHE A 33 1.93 -1.26 19.27
N LEU A 34 3.03 -1.10 20.02
CA LEU A 34 4.24 -0.42 19.53
C LEU A 34 4.88 -1.17 18.35
N ASN A 35 4.88 -2.50 18.36
CA ASN A 35 5.38 -3.31 17.25
C ASN A 35 4.56 -3.08 15.97
N VAL A 36 3.22 -3.04 16.10
CA VAL A 36 2.32 -2.69 14.99
C VAL A 36 2.62 -1.29 14.45
N PHE A 37 2.76 -0.30 15.33
CA PHE A 37 3.03 1.08 14.93
C PHE A 37 4.42 1.26 14.29
N THR A 38 5.43 0.57 14.80
CA THR A 38 6.79 0.58 14.26
C THR A 38 6.82 -0.02 12.86
N SER A 39 6.15 -1.15 12.65
CA SER A 39 6.02 -1.79 11.33
C SER A 39 5.36 -0.86 10.31
N PHE A 40 4.35 -0.10 10.73
CA PHE A 40 3.75 0.94 9.89
C PHE A 40 4.74 2.07 9.56
N GLY A 41 5.54 2.52 10.53
CA GLY A 41 6.57 3.53 10.31
C GLY A 41 7.64 3.13 9.29
N GLU A 42 8.10 1.87 9.34
CA GLU A 42 9.05 1.31 8.37
C GLU A 42 8.47 1.27 6.95
N MET A 43 7.16 1.02 6.81
CA MET A 43 6.45 1.08 5.54
C MET A 43 6.48 2.47 4.92
N VAL A 44 6.21 3.52 5.70
CA VAL A 44 6.21 4.92 5.22
C VAL A 44 7.60 5.35 4.76
N GLY A 45 8.66 4.81 5.36
CA GLY A 45 10.04 5.03 4.90
C GLY A 45 10.39 4.32 3.59
N SER A 46 9.62 3.29 3.22
CA SER A 46 9.86 2.44 2.04
C SER A 46 9.18 3.02 0.79
N VAL A 47 9.65 4.18 0.33
CA VAL A 47 9.17 4.79 -0.93
C VAL A 47 9.69 4.00 -2.14
N LEU A 48 8.84 3.81 -3.15
CA LEU A 48 9.22 3.19 -4.43
C LEU A 48 10.29 4.04 -5.15
N GLY A 49 11.57 3.73 -4.91
CA GLY A 49 12.74 4.47 -5.40
C GLY A 49 13.15 4.07 -6.82
N LEU A 50 12.35 4.43 -7.82
CA LEU A 50 12.64 4.09 -9.22
C LEU A 50 13.83 4.87 -9.78
N ASN A 51 14.63 4.19 -10.60
CA ASN A 51 15.70 4.77 -11.41
C ASN A 51 15.75 4.12 -12.80
N VAL A 52 16.68 4.55 -13.66
CA VAL A 52 16.80 4.08 -15.05
C VAL A 52 17.10 2.59 -15.19
N ASN A 53 17.64 1.96 -14.15
CA ASN A 53 17.95 0.53 -14.10
C ASN A 53 16.86 -0.28 -13.37
N SER A 54 15.77 0.36 -12.93
CA SER A 54 14.68 -0.35 -12.25
C SER A 54 13.99 -1.33 -13.18
N LYS A 55 13.75 -2.52 -12.65
CA LYS A 55 13.07 -3.63 -13.31
C LYS A 55 11.58 -3.60 -13.01
N LYS A 56 10.80 -4.29 -13.85
CA LYS A 56 9.38 -4.54 -13.57
C LYS A 56 9.22 -5.26 -12.22
N SER A 57 10.05 -6.27 -11.93
CA SER A 57 10.05 -7.00 -10.67
C SER A 57 10.31 -6.13 -9.44
N ASP A 58 11.02 -5.00 -9.55
CA ASP A 58 11.17 -4.07 -8.42
C ASP A 58 9.82 -3.47 -8.00
N VAL A 59 8.92 -3.21 -8.97
CA VAL A 59 7.55 -2.75 -8.71
C VAL A 59 6.69 -3.88 -8.14
N GLY A 60 6.86 -5.11 -8.65
CA GLY A 60 6.19 -6.29 -8.10
C GLY A 60 6.57 -6.53 -6.63
N ASN A 61 7.87 -6.45 -6.33
CA ASN A 61 8.42 -6.56 -4.98
C ASN A 61 7.89 -5.47 -4.06
N TYR A 62 7.77 -4.22 -4.54
CA TYR A 62 7.18 -3.15 -3.75
C TYR A 62 5.75 -3.48 -3.31
N PHE A 63 4.88 -3.91 -4.23
CA PHE A 63 3.52 -4.31 -3.85
C PHE A 63 3.50 -5.52 -2.92
N LYS A 64 4.42 -6.48 -3.11
CA LYS A 64 4.57 -7.60 -2.18
C LYS A 64 4.96 -7.15 -0.78
N THR A 65 5.92 -6.22 -0.65
CA THR A 65 6.28 -5.62 0.64
C THR A 65 5.09 -4.92 1.29
N VAL A 66 4.32 -4.13 0.52
CA VAL A 66 3.08 -3.50 1.02
C VAL A 66 2.11 -4.56 1.54
N GLN A 67 1.87 -5.64 0.80
CA GLN A 67 1.02 -6.74 1.22
C GLN A 67 1.49 -7.37 2.53
N GLU A 68 2.77 -7.74 2.62
CA GLU A 68 3.36 -8.41 3.79
C GLU A 68 3.31 -7.51 5.04
N THR A 69 3.65 -6.23 4.90
CA THR A 69 3.61 -5.28 6.01
C THR A 69 2.18 -5.05 6.51
N VAL A 70 1.23 -4.83 5.61
CA VAL A 70 -0.18 -4.61 5.99
C VAL A 70 -0.80 -5.87 6.60
N GLN A 71 -0.41 -7.06 6.12
CA GLN A 71 -0.77 -8.33 6.75
C GLN A 71 -0.21 -8.42 8.18
N GLY A 72 1.05 -8.07 8.39
CA GLY A 72 1.65 -8.01 9.74
C GLY A 72 0.90 -7.07 10.69
N ILE A 73 0.46 -5.90 10.21
CA ILE A 73 -0.36 -4.94 10.97
C ILE A 73 -1.71 -5.59 11.34
N LYS A 74 -2.39 -6.22 10.38
CA LYS A 74 -3.67 -6.93 10.63
C LYS A 74 -3.50 -8.00 11.70
N ASP A 75 -2.47 -8.82 11.61
CA ASP A 75 -2.22 -9.91 12.54
C ASP A 75 -1.87 -9.38 13.94
N GLY A 76 -1.04 -8.34 14.03
CA GLY A 76 -0.72 -7.69 15.29
C GLY A 76 -1.93 -7.03 15.97
N LEU A 77 -2.82 -6.38 15.21
CA LEU A 77 -4.06 -5.82 15.75
C LEU A 77 -5.00 -6.90 16.30
N ASN A 78 -5.14 -8.03 15.60
CA ASN A 78 -5.93 -9.16 16.09
C ASN A 78 -5.33 -9.78 17.36
N LYS A 79 -3.99 -9.84 17.44
CA LYS A 79 -3.29 -10.27 18.64
C LYS A 79 -3.56 -9.34 19.82
N VAL A 80 -3.42 -8.02 19.64
CA VAL A 80 -3.75 -7.01 20.66
C VAL A 80 -5.18 -7.20 21.18
N VAL A 81 -6.17 -7.37 20.30
CA VAL A 81 -7.57 -7.60 20.70
C VAL A 81 -7.71 -8.89 21.51
N SER A 82 -7.01 -9.95 21.13
CA SER A 82 -7.07 -11.24 21.81
C SER A 82 -6.50 -11.15 23.22
N GLU A 83 -5.32 -10.54 23.37
CA GLU A 83 -4.68 -10.30 24.67
C GLU A 83 -5.55 -9.41 25.57
N MET A 84 -6.13 -8.33 25.02
CA MET A 84 -7.06 -7.49 25.79
C MET A 84 -8.25 -8.28 26.36
N LYS A 85 -8.77 -9.27 25.61
CA LYS A 85 -9.88 -10.12 26.08
C LYS A 85 -9.43 -11.07 27.19
N GLU A 86 -8.27 -11.70 27.03
CA GLU A 86 -7.68 -12.60 28.04
C GLU A 86 -7.44 -11.87 29.36
N GLU A 87 -6.99 -10.62 29.27
CA GLU A 87 -6.70 -9.75 30.41
C GLU A 87 -7.94 -9.09 31.01
N LYS A 88 -9.13 -9.41 30.48
CA LYS A 88 -10.42 -8.83 30.90
C LYS A 88 -10.41 -7.30 30.86
N ASN A 89 -9.74 -6.74 29.86
CA ASN A 89 -9.71 -5.30 29.65
C ASN A 89 -11.13 -4.81 29.38
N PRO A 90 -11.63 -3.80 30.12
CA PRO A 90 -13.01 -3.31 29.98
C PRO A 90 -13.29 -2.70 28.61
N ASN A 91 -12.27 -2.30 27.86
CA ASN A 91 -12.39 -1.73 26.52
C ASN A 91 -12.24 -2.77 25.39
N SER A 92 -12.00 -4.05 25.72
CA SER A 92 -11.71 -5.10 24.72
C SER A 92 -12.78 -5.24 23.65
N GLU A 93 -14.07 -5.13 23.98
CA GLU A 93 -15.17 -5.21 23.02
C GLU A 93 -15.23 -4.01 22.06
N ALA A 94 -15.02 -2.79 22.60
CA ALA A 94 -14.96 -1.58 21.79
C ALA A 94 -13.76 -1.62 20.84
N THR A 95 -12.59 -2.02 21.34
CA THR A 95 -11.39 -2.20 20.52
C THR A 95 -11.59 -3.28 19.46
N ALA A 96 -12.18 -4.43 19.81
CA ALA A 96 -12.45 -5.49 18.84
C ALA A 96 -13.33 -5.00 17.69
N THR A 97 -14.36 -4.20 18.00
CA THR A 97 -15.25 -3.62 16.97
C THR A 97 -14.51 -2.64 16.06
N ALA A 98 -13.69 -1.76 16.63
CA ALA A 98 -12.89 -0.81 15.86
C ALA A 98 -11.86 -1.52 14.96
N VAL A 99 -11.14 -2.50 15.51
CA VAL A 99 -10.15 -3.31 14.78
C VAL A 99 -10.80 -4.11 13.66
N LYS A 100 -11.93 -4.78 13.92
CA LYS A 100 -12.69 -5.50 12.89
C LYS A 100 -13.10 -4.57 11.75
N THR A 101 -13.61 -3.39 12.09
CA THR A 101 -14.02 -2.38 11.10
C THR A 101 -12.84 -1.90 10.26
N LEU A 102 -11.68 -1.67 10.88
CA LEU A 102 -10.45 -1.26 10.18
C LEU A 102 -9.93 -2.35 9.25
N ILE A 103 -9.93 -3.60 9.71
CA ILE A 103 -9.48 -4.75 8.91
C ILE A 103 -10.37 -4.93 7.69
N GLU A 104 -11.68 -5.09 7.89
CA GLU A 104 -12.63 -5.45 6.83
C GLU A 104 -12.78 -4.33 5.78
N ASN A 105 -12.75 -3.06 6.21
CA ASN A 105 -13.00 -1.94 5.31
C ASN A 105 -11.74 -1.41 4.62
N THR A 106 -10.56 -1.64 5.20
CA THR A 106 -9.30 -1.02 4.79
C THR A 106 -8.20 -2.05 4.58
N LEU A 107 -7.72 -2.73 5.63
CA LEU A 107 -6.50 -3.54 5.55
C LEU A 107 -6.65 -4.72 4.59
N ASP A 108 -7.78 -5.43 4.63
CA ASP A 108 -8.04 -6.58 3.75
C ASP A 108 -8.00 -6.18 2.27
N LYS A 109 -8.61 -5.05 1.93
CA LYS A 109 -8.64 -4.57 0.55
C LYS A 109 -7.28 -4.06 0.07
N ILE A 110 -6.47 -3.48 0.95
CA ILE A 110 -5.08 -3.11 0.63
C ILE A 110 -4.25 -4.38 0.39
N ILE A 111 -4.37 -5.38 1.26
CA ILE A 111 -3.69 -6.68 1.13
C ILE A 111 -4.07 -7.34 -0.20
N ASP A 112 -5.36 -7.45 -0.49
CA ASP A 112 -5.86 -8.07 -1.72
C ASP A 112 -5.40 -7.29 -2.96
N GLY A 113 -5.52 -5.96 -2.95
CA GLY A 113 -5.10 -5.12 -4.07
C GLY A 113 -3.60 -5.20 -4.34
N ALA A 114 -2.78 -5.19 -3.27
CA ALA A 114 -1.33 -5.28 -3.37
C ALA A 114 -0.89 -6.67 -3.85
N LYS A 115 -1.55 -7.72 -3.37
CA LYS A 115 -1.32 -9.09 -3.86
C LYS A 115 -1.66 -9.24 -5.34
N ILE A 116 -2.82 -8.75 -5.77
CA ILE A 116 -3.22 -8.81 -7.20
C ILE A 116 -2.22 -8.05 -8.08
N ALA A 117 -1.76 -6.88 -7.64
CA ALA A 117 -0.79 -6.08 -8.38
C ALA A 117 0.59 -6.76 -8.44
N SER A 118 1.08 -7.33 -7.33
CA SER A 118 2.36 -8.02 -7.29
C SER A 118 2.35 -9.29 -8.14
N GLU A 119 1.28 -10.09 -8.07
CA GLU A 119 1.10 -11.29 -8.89
C GLU A 119 0.98 -10.98 -10.38
N ALA A 120 0.28 -9.90 -10.75
CA ALA A 120 0.17 -9.47 -12.15
C ALA A 120 1.51 -9.05 -12.77
N ILE A 121 2.43 -8.52 -11.95
CA ILE A 121 3.78 -8.14 -12.40
C ILE A 121 4.72 -9.37 -12.40
N GLY A 122 4.63 -10.19 -11.35
CA GLY A 122 5.50 -11.35 -11.13
C GLY A 122 6.99 -10.98 -11.06
N ASP A 123 7.83 -11.93 -11.48
CA ASP A 123 9.29 -11.81 -11.44
C ASP A 123 9.88 -11.26 -12.75
N ALA A 124 9.13 -10.39 -13.45
CA ALA A 124 9.54 -9.84 -14.74
C ALA A 124 10.85 -9.05 -14.63
N ASN A 125 11.90 -9.50 -15.34
CA ASN A 125 13.25 -8.97 -15.19
C ASN A 125 13.61 -7.82 -16.15
N ASP A 126 12.74 -7.50 -17.11
CA ASP A 126 12.95 -6.37 -18.00
C ASP A 126 12.99 -5.04 -17.24
N LEU A 127 13.75 -4.08 -17.78
CA LEU A 127 13.67 -2.69 -17.35
C LEU A 127 12.26 -2.13 -17.55
N LEU A 128 11.83 -1.22 -16.67
CA LEU A 128 10.55 -0.52 -16.80
C LEU A 128 10.45 0.26 -18.11
N GLY A 129 11.52 0.97 -18.48
CA GLY A 129 11.63 1.75 -19.71
C GLY A 129 12.32 1.01 -20.85
N ASN A 130 12.20 -0.33 -20.93
CA ASN A 130 12.89 -1.10 -21.96
C ASN A 130 12.44 -0.69 -23.37
N ILE A 131 13.39 -0.31 -24.22
CA ILE A 131 13.15 -0.02 -25.64
C ILE A 131 13.91 -1.05 -26.46
N ALA A 132 13.17 -1.95 -27.09
CA ALA A 132 13.75 -2.97 -27.96
C ALA A 132 14.20 -2.34 -29.29
N THR A 133 15.40 -2.69 -29.74
CA THR A 133 15.97 -2.21 -31.01
C THR A 133 15.19 -2.77 -32.19
N ASN A 134 14.65 -1.90 -33.04
CA ASN A 134 13.95 -2.27 -34.28
C ASN A 134 12.84 -3.32 -34.08
N ALA A 135 12.15 -3.28 -32.95
CA ALA A 135 11.07 -4.21 -32.63
C ALA A 135 9.73 -3.47 -32.49
N ALA A 136 8.66 -4.22 -32.72
CA ALA A 136 7.31 -3.80 -32.37
C ALA A 136 7.11 -3.75 -30.86
N GLY A 137 6.11 -2.99 -30.40
CA GLY A 137 5.65 -3.03 -29.03
C GLY A 137 5.10 -4.42 -28.68
N VAL A 138 5.36 -4.86 -27.46
CA VAL A 138 4.82 -6.11 -26.91
C VAL A 138 3.67 -5.76 -25.97
N ALA A 139 2.50 -6.34 -26.21
CA ALA A 139 1.37 -6.21 -25.31
C ALA A 139 1.73 -6.79 -23.94
N GLY A 140 1.45 -6.04 -22.86
CA GLY A 140 1.61 -6.54 -21.51
C GLY A 140 0.59 -7.63 -21.21
N THR A 141 1.02 -8.64 -20.45
CA THR A 141 0.14 -9.64 -19.85
C THR A 141 -0.43 -9.09 -18.54
N ASP A 142 -1.65 -9.50 -18.19
CA ASP A 142 -2.28 -9.21 -16.89
C ASP A 142 -2.39 -7.73 -16.49
N ILE A 143 -2.29 -6.80 -17.45
CA ILE A 143 -2.45 -5.36 -17.23
C ILE A 143 -3.80 -5.05 -16.57
N GLU A 144 -4.85 -5.79 -16.94
CA GLU A 144 -6.16 -5.64 -16.30
C GLU A 144 -6.10 -5.94 -14.79
N ASN A 145 -5.37 -6.96 -14.37
CA ASN A 145 -5.20 -7.31 -12.97
C ASN A 145 -4.33 -6.27 -12.24
N LEU A 146 -3.24 -5.81 -12.85
CA LEU A 146 -2.43 -4.73 -12.29
C LEU A 146 -3.28 -3.47 -12.03
N VAL A 147 -4.08 -3.05 -13.01
CA VAL A 147 -4.98 -1.89 -12.88
C VAL A 147 -6.04 -2.14 -11.81
N LYS A 148 -6.64 -3.33 -11.75
CA LYS A 148 -7.61 -3.70 -10.70
C LYS A 148 -7.00 -3.64 -9.31
N GLY A 149 -5.81 -4.21 -9.11
CA GLY A 149 -5.10 -4.21 -7.84
C GLY A 149 -4.81 -2.80 -7.34
N ILE A 150 -4.25 -1.95 -8.21
CA ILE A 150 -4.01 -0.53 -7.91
C ILE A 150 -5.32 0.21 -7.60
N LYS A 151 -6.38 -0.01 -8.39
CA LYS A 151 -7.68 0.62 -8.19
C LYS A 151 -8.28 0.25 -6.84
N SER A 152 -8.16 -1.00 -6.40
CA SER A 152 -8.64 -1.44 -5.09
C SER A 152 -7.95 -0.70 -3.95
N ILE A 153 -6.63 -0.48 -4.04
CA ILE A 153 -5.88 0.30 -3.05
C ILE A 153 -6.28 1.79 -3.11
N VAL A 154 -6.19 2.39 -4.29
CA VAL A 154 -6.41 3.83 -4.48
C VAL A 154 -7.85 4.22 -4.17
N GLY A 155 -8.83 3.38 -4.49
CA GLY A 155 -10.24 3.63 -4.18
C GLY A 155 -10.53 3.73 -2.68
N ILE A 156 -9.70 3.13 -1.83
CA ILE A 156 -9.81 3.27 -0.37
C ILE A 156 -9.21 4.62 0.08
N VAL A 157 -8.03 4.95 -0.47
CA VAL A 157 -7.21 6.09 -0.03
C VAL A 157 -7.74 7.41 -0.58
N LEU A 158 -7.96 7.48 -1.89
CA LEU A 158 -8.38 8.69 -2.58
C LEU A 158 -9.90 8.79 -2.74
N LYS A 159 -10.63 7.68 -2.66
CA LYS A 159 -12.09 7.64 -2.86
C LYS A 159 -12.48 8.31 -4.19
N ASP A 160 -13.10 9.50 -4.13
CA ASP A 160 -13.56 10.29 -5.27
C ASP A 160 -12.64 11.48 -5.61
N ILE A 161 -11.41 11.49 -5.07
CA ILE A 161 -10.42 12.55 -5.31
C ILE A 161 -9.58 12.20 -6.54
N GLY A 162 -9.57 13.11 -7.51
CA GLY A 162 -8.87 12.99 -8.79
C GLY A 162 -9.81 12.63 -9.94
N LYS A 163 -9.50 13.06 -11.16
CA LYS A 163 -10.27 12.67 -12.34
C LYS A 163 -9.41 11.94 -13.37
N ALA A 164 -9.96 10.87 -13.94
CA ALA A 164 -9.25 10.04 -14.91
C ALA A 164 -9.01 10.74 -16.26
N ASP A 165 -9.70 11.85 -16.51
CA ASP A 165 -9.59 12.70 -17.70
C ASP A 165 -8.59 13.86 -17.53
N ASP A 166 -7.96 14.01 -16.36
CA ASP A 166 -6.95 15.05 -16.13
C ASP A 166 -5.66 14.76 -16.94
N GLY A 167 -5.34 15.63 -17.89
CA GLY A 167 -3.97 15.82 -18.39
C GLY A 167 -3.45 14.92 -19.52
N THR A 168 -4.29 14.17 -20.26
CA THR A 168 -3.80 13.18 -21.24
C THR A 168 -4.21 13.41 -22.70
N ASP A 169 -5.05 14.40 -23.02
CA ASP A 169 -5.68 14.50 -24.34
C ASP A 169 -4.86 15.27 -25.40
N LYS A 170 -3.80 16.00 -25.00
CA LYS A 170 -2.99 16.84 -25.92
C LYS A 170 -1.61 16.28 -26.27
N LYS A 171 -1.12 16.58 -27.48
CA LYS A 171 0.22 16.28 -28.00
C LYS A 171 1.28 17.26 -27.47
N ALA A 172 2.53 16.83 -27.45
CA ALA A 172 3.67 17.61 -26.97
C ALA A 172 4.18 18.70 -27.91
N ASP A 173 3.94 18.58 -29.21
CA ASP A 173 4.49 19.48 -30.23
C ASP A 173 3.56 20.65 -30.53
N ASP A 174 2.27 20.40 -30.71
CA ASP A 174 1.28 21.41 -31.12
C ASP A 174 0.13 21.62 -30.12
N LEU A 175 0.10 20.89 -29.00
CA LEU A 175 -1.01 20.87 -28.03
C LEU A 175 -2.37 20.49 -28.66
N GLY A 176 -2.37 19.92 -29.86
CA GLY A 176 -3.54 19.37 -30.53
C GLY A 176 -4.00 18.06 -29.88
N ASN A 177 -5.20 17.62 -30.21
CA ASN A 177 -5.74 16.37 -29.67
C ASN A 177 -4.93 15.17 -30.14
N ARG A 178 -4.67 14.21 -29.25
CA ARG A 178 -4.12 12.90 -29.61
C ARG A 178 -5.06 12.15 -30.54
N THR A 179 -4.50 11.38 -31.46
CA THR A 179 -5.31 10.53 -32.35
C THR A 179 -5.53 9.17 -31.68
N ALA A 180 -6.78 8.83 -31.42
CA ALA A 180 -7.14 7.50 -30.91
C ALA A 180 -6.98 6.44 -32.02
N GLN A 181 -6.57 5.21 -31.64
CA GLN A 181 -6.43 4.00 -32.47
C GLN A 181 -5.47 4.06 -33.69
N ALA A 182 -5.04 5.24 -34.14
CA ALA A 182 -4.10 5.41 -35.25
C ALA A 182 -3.12 6.56 -34.99
N ALA A 183 -2.30 6.40 -33.94
CA ALA A 183 -1.33 7.41 -33.50
C ALA A 183 -0.53 7.99 -34.68
N GLY A 184 -0.61 9.31 -34.84
CA GLY A 184 0.15 10.07 -35.83
C GLY A 184 1.67 9.96 -35.63
N GLU A 185 2.44 10.32 -36.65
CA GLU A 185 3.90 10.34 -36.56
C GLU A 185 4.35 11.27 -35.42
N GLY A 186 5.19 10.75 -34.52
CA GLY A 186 5.67 11.48 -33.35
C GLY A 186 4.75 11.48 -32.13
N GLU A 187 3.57 10.85 -32.18
CA GLU A 187 2.71 10.65 -31.00
C GLU A 187 3.20 9.50 -30.12
N ALA A 188 3.00 9.59 -28.80
CA ALA A 188 3.38 8.59 -27.81
C ALA A 188 2.76 7.21 -28.08
N GLY A 189 1.55 7.19 -28.65
CA GLY A 189 0.86 5.95 -29.02
C GLY A 189 1.65 5.07 -30.01
N LYS A 190 2.57 5.66 -30.80
CA LYS A 190 3.46 4.91 -31.69
C LYS A 190 4.36 3.92 -30.95
N LEU A 191 4.69 4.19 -29.68
CA LEU A 191 5.52 3.30 -28.84
C LEU A 191 4.84 1.94 -28.56
N PHE A 192 3.51 1.87 -28.73
CA PHE A 192 2.71 0.67 -28.48
C PHE A 192 2.24 0.00 -29.79
N GLY A 193 2.70 0.49 -30.94
CA GLY A 193 2.35 -0.05 -32.25
C GLY A 193 2.96 -1.42 -32.51
N ASN A 194 2.31 -2.20 -33.36
CA ASN A 194 2.79 -3.53 -33.80
C ASN A 194 3.82 -3.47 -34.95
N THR A 195 4.28 -2.27 -35.31
CA THR A 195 5.28 -2.02 -36.35
C THR A 195 6.44 -1.22 -35.79
N VAL A 196 7.62 -1.37 -36.42
CA VAL A 196 8.80 -0.58 -36.08
C VAL A 196 8.55 0.89 -36.38
N ILE A 197 8.95 1.77 -35.47
CA ILE A 197 8.85 3.22 -35.63
C ILE A 197 9.94 3.70 -36.60
N ASN A 198 9.62 3.71 -37.89
CA ASN A 198 10.55 4.14 -38.94
C ASN A 198 10.71 5.67 -39.02
N ALA A 199 9.75 6.43 -38.53
CA ALA A 199 9.76 7.89 -38.58
C ALA A 199 9.59 8.49 -37.18
N SER A 200 10.40 9.52 -36.91
CA SER A 200 10.31 10.34 -35.70
C SER A 200 10.29 9.62 -34.33
N PRO A 201 11.06 8.53 -34.07
CA PRO A 201 11.04 7.84 -32.77
C PRO A 201 11.40 8.76 -31.59
N LYS A 202 12.29 9.74 -31.80
CA LYS A 202 12.63 10.78 -30.81
C LYS A 202 11.43 11.65 -30.43
N LYS A 203 10.53 11.96 -31.38
CA LYS A 203 9.32 12.76 -31.10
C LYS A 203 8.33 11.96 -30.26
N SER A 204 8.09 10.69 -30.60
CA SER A 204 7.20 9.80 -29.83
C SER A 204 7.70 9.60 -28.40
N ALA A 205 9.01 9.43 -28.19
CA ALA A 205 9.58 9.36 -26.85
C ALA A 205 9.40 10.70 -26.07
N ALA A 206 9.66 11.84 -26.71
CA ALA A 206 9.47 13.16 -26.08
C ALA A 206 8.00 13.42 -25.72
N ASP A 207 7.07 13.02 -26.59
CA ASP A 207 5.64 13.13 -26.36
C ASP A 207 5.16 12.25 -25.20
N ALA A 208 5.68 11.02 -25.08
CA ALA A 208 5.41 10.15 -23.94
C ALA A 208 5.91 10.76 -22.61
N SER A 209 7.13 11.31 -22.59
CA SER A 209 7.67 11.97 -21.40
C SER A 209 6.83 13.19 -20.96
N LYS A 210 6.34 14.00 -21.90
CA LYS A 210 5.45 15.13 -21.55
C LYS A 210 4.09 14.67 -21.04
N ALA A 211 3.51 13.63 -21.64
CA ALA A 211 2.23 13.10 -21.19
C ALA A 211 2.29 12.68 -19.71
N VAL A 212 3.39 12.03 -19.29
CA VAL A 212 3.62 11.68 -17.88
C VAL A 212 3.81 12.93 -17.01
N GLY A 213 4.59 13.91 -17.48
CA GLY A 213 4.86 15.15 -16.73
C GLY A 213 3.63 16.06 -16.54
N ALA A 214 2.66 16.03 -17.45
CA ALA A 214 1.48 16.87 -17.40
C ALA A 214 0.48 16.50 -16.29
N VAL A 215 0.47 15.23 -15.86
CA VAL A 215 -0.47 14.71 -14.84
C VAL A 215 -0.15 15.25 -13.43
N PHE A 216 1.13 15.56 -13.14
CA PHE A 216 1.54 16.02 -11.80
C PHE A 216 1.31 17.51 -11.53
N TYR A 217 0.98 18.31 -12.54
CA TYR A 217 0.81 19.76 -12.37
C TYR A 217 -0.51 20.16 -11.68
N TYR A 218 -1.42 19.21 -11.42
CA TYR A 218 -2.74 19.47 -10.80
C TYR A 218 -2.82 19.06 -9.31
N LEU A 219 -1.71 18.66 -8.69
CA LEU A 219 -1.64 18.24 -7.27
C LEU A 219 -0.95 19.25 -6.34
N PHE A 220 -0.56 20.44 -6.85
CA PHE A 220 0.02 21.54 -6.05
C PHE A 220 -0.64 22.89 -6.37
#